data_AF-A0A832HWQ5-F1
#
_entry.id   AF-A0A832HWQ5-F1
#
_cell.length_a   1.000
_cell.length_b   1.000
_cell.length_c   1.000
_cell.angle_alpha   90.00
_cell.angle_beta   90.00
_cell.angle_gamma   90.00
#
_symmetry.space_group_name_H-M   'P 1'
#
loop_
_entity.id
_entity.type
_entity.pdbx_description
1 polymer ?
#
loop_
_entity_poly.entity_id
_entity_poly.type
_entity_poly.pdbx_seq_one_letter_code
_entity_poly.pdbx_strand_id
1 'polypeptide(L)'
;MSREAPTLVSSTRFYLGNVEIILQRGHEKVAITIPWVEVNLYDKLMEIAHASNQASLINGALAFLIAHGGGTKTVIAGFLRESGFPEANPSNVGAALSRLIHEKTIYRRSAVFITTRYYPNRAFGEKTKVVTSQILGEPVYGILEAIRMQILERLKIEPQLAWWQTNILKPTTIKPVEYEWVKFIKPVPRIRSEEDFKNYGPYNEKDMEKLPVMLAYYLVRKGFAVWLNPKKESVRDIEDLFLFQPIEKIKRQAALTEF
;
A
#
# COMPACT_ATOMS: atom_id res chain seq x y z
N MET A 1 16.38 21.35 -21.88
CA MET A 1 15.26 20.67 -22.57
C MET A 1 14.08 20.57 -21.62
N SER A 2 12.96 21.24 -21.94
CA SER A 2 11.71 21.08 -21.21
C SER A 2 11.29 19.61 -21.28
N ARG A 3 11.21 18.92 -20.15
CA ARG A 3 10.69 17.55 -20.11
C ARG A 3 9.18 17.63 -20.27
N GLU A 4 8.65 17.29 -21.44
CA GLU A 4 7.21 17.18 -21.69
C GLU A 4 6.56 16.32 -20.59
N ALA A 5 5.43 16.79 -20.05
CA ALA A 5 4.66 16.05 -19.04
C ALA A 5 3.86 14.92 -19.71
N PRO A 6 3.60 13.79 -19.02
CA PRO A 6 2.68 12.79 -19.53
C PRO A 6 1.29 13.37 -19.75
N THR A 7 0.64 12.95 -20.83
CA THR A 7 -0.73 13.31 -21.15
C THR A 7 -1.63 12.08 -21.08
N LEU A 8 -2.87 12.31 -20.65
CA LEU A 8 -3.94 11.32 -20.72
C LEU A 8 -4.47 11.30 -22.16
N VAL A 9 -4.27 10.18 -22.86
CA VAL A 9 -4.75 9.98 -24.24
C VAL A 9 -6.19 9.51 -24.22
N SER A 10 -6.48 8.49 -23.42
CA SER A 10 -7.83 7.96 -23.26
C SER A 10 -7.98 7.28 -21.90
N SER A 11 -9.22 7.20 -21.45
CA SER A 11 -9.67 6.38 -20.34
C SER A 11 -10.92 5.64 -20.80
N THR A 12 -11.10 4.39 -20.39
CA THR A 12 -12.27 3.61 -20.77
C THR A 12 -12.59 2.58 -19.70
N ARG A 13 -13.80 2.66 -19.15
CA ARG A 13 -14.39 1.58 -18.35
C ARG A 13 -15.02 0.53 -19.26
N PHE A 14 -14.48 -0.69 -19.23
CA PHE A 14 -15.00 -1.80 -20.00
C PHE A 14 -16.20 -2.45 -19.30
N TYR A 15 -17.07 -3.09 -20.09
CA TYR A 15 -18.24 -3.83 -19.59
C TYR A 15 -17.90 -4.88 -18.53
N LEU A 16 -16.69 -5.48 -18.60
CA LEU A 16 -16.18 -6.44 -17.61
C LEU A 16 -15.70 -5.79 -16.29
N GLY A 17 -15.91 -4.48 -16.11
CA GLY A 17 -15.63 -3.76 -14.86
C GLY A 17 -14.19 -3.28 -14.70
N ASN A 18 -13.28 -3.60 -15.62
CA ASN A 18 -11.92 -3.05 -15.63
C ASN A 18 -11.90 -1.62 -16.21
N VAL A 19 -10.97 -0.80 -15.76
CA VAL A 19 -10.69 0.52 -16.37
C VAL A 19 -9.32 0.49 -17.02
N GLU A 20 -9.22 0.85 -18.30
CA GLU A 20 -7.93 1.06 -18.96
C GLU A 20 -7.66 2.56 -19.16
N ILE A 21 -6.44 2.96 -18.84
CA ILE A 21 -5.97 4.34 -18.92
C ILE A 21 -4.73 4.36 -19.80
N ILE A 22 -4.80 5.10 -20.89
CA ILE A 22 -3.73 5.21 -21.86
C ILE A 22 -3.03 6.55 -21.68
N LEU A 23 -1.73 6.49 -21.42
CA LEU A 23 -0.85 7.63 -21.23
C LEU A 23 0.14 7.74 -22.37
N GLN A 24 0.56 8.96 -22.68
CA GLN A 24 1.61 9.23 -23.65
C GLN A 24 2.59 10.29 -23.15
N ARG A 25 3.87 10.13 -23.50
CA ARG A 25 4.90 11.15 -23.33
C ARG A 25 5.87 11.08 -24.51
N GLY A 26 5.89 12.12 -25.35
CA GLY A 26 6.57 12.06 -26.65
C GLY A 26 6.06 10.89 -27.48
N HIS A 27 6.96 9.98 -27.87
CA HIS A 27 6.62 8.76 -28.62
C HIS A 27 6.32 7.53 -27.73
N GLU A 28 6.54 7.61 -26.41
CA GLU A 28 6.26 6.50 -25.51
C GLU A 28 4.78 6.48 -25.13
N LYS A 29 4.11 5.32 -25.30
CA LYS A 29 2.71 5.09 -24.96
C LYS A 29 2.59 3.89 -24.04
N VAL A 30 1.89 4.07 -22.91
CA VAL A 30 1.67 3.01 -21.91
C VAL A 30 0.19 2.97 -21.57
N ALA A 31 -0.41 1.78 -21.66
CA ALA A 31 -1.72 1.53 -21.07
C ALA A 31 -1.57 0.94 -19.67
N ILE A 32 -2.42 1.37 -18.76
CA ILE A 32 -2.51 0.85 -17.40
C ILE A 32 -3.91 0.29 -17.23
N THR A 33 -3.98 -0.96 -16.80
CA THR A 33 -5.25 -1.63 -16.52
C THR A 33 -5.48 -1.66 -15.00
N ILE A 34 -6.59 -1.08 -14.56
CA ILE A 34 -7.12 -1.23 -13.20
C ILE A 34 -8.11 -2.41 -13.21
N PRO A 35 -7.80 -3.51 -12.52
CA PRO A 35 -8.63 -4.71 -12.50
C PRO A 35 -9.95 -4.48 -11.77
N TRP A 36 -11.00 -5.22 -12.17
CA TRP A 36 -12.38 -5.08 -11.70
C TRP A 36 -12.51 -5.15 -10.18
N VAL A 37 -11.69 -5.98 -9.51
CA VAL A 37 -11.69 -6.11 -8.04
C VAL A 37 -11.40 -4.78 -7.37
N GLU A 38 -10.46 -4.03 -7.92
CA GLU A 38 -10.06 -2.73 -7.39
C GLU A 38 -11.05 -1.64 -7.79
N VAL A 39 -11.62 -1.71 -9.00
CA VAL A 39 -12.73 -0.82 -9.41
C VAL A 39 -13.93 -0.99 -8.49
N ASN A 40 -14.32 -2.23 -8.20
CA ASN A 40 -15.45 -2.51 -7.31
C ASN A 40 -15.19 -2.08 -5.87
N LEU A 41 -13.95 -2.23 -5.38
CA LEU A 41 -13.57 -1.72 -4.07
C LEU A 41 -13.65 -0.19 -4.03
N TYR A 42 -13.19 0.48 -5.09
CA TYR A 42 -13.34 1.92 -5.24
C TYR A 42 -14.82 2.35 -5.22
N ASP A 43 -15.68 1.69 -6.01
CA ASP A 43 -17.10 2.04 -6.09
C ASP A 43 -17.75 1.91 -4.71
N LYS A 44 -17.45 0.84 -3.96
CA LYS A 44 -17.92 0.68 -2.56
C LYS A 44 -17.46 1.79 -1.63
N LEU A 45 -16.19 2.20 -1.70
CA LEU A 45 -15.67 3.31 -0.91
C LEU A 45 -16.42 4.61 -1.24
N MET A 46 -16.67 4.84 -2.52
CA MET A 46 -17.38 6.02 -3.00
C MET A 46 -18.87 6.00 -2.64
N GLU A 47 -19.55 4.86 -2.65
CA GLU A 47 -20.93 4.73 -2.17
C GLU A 47 -21.06 5.22 -0.72
N ILE A 48 -20.14 4.83 0.17
CA ILE A 48 -20.11 5.30 1.56
C ILE A 48 -19.90 6.82 1.63
N ALA A 49 -18.98 7.35 0.82
CA ALA A 49 -18.71 8.78 0.76
C ALA A 49 -19.91 9.57 0.21
N HIS A 50 -20.61 9.06 -0.80
CA HIS A 50 -21.84 9.65 -1.34
C HIS A 50 -22.94 9.68 -0.28
N ALA A 51 -23.18 8.56 0.41
CA ALA A 51 -24.18 8.47 1.47
C ALA A 51 -23.92 9.47 2.62
N SER A 52 -22.65 9.84 2.82
CA SER A 52 -22.23 10.78 3.86
C SER A 52 -22.04 12.23 3.38
N ASN A 53 -22.40 12.55 2.13
CA ASN A 53 -22.12 13.85 1.48
C ASN A 53 -20.63 14.26 1.50
N GLN A 54 -19.74 13.28 1.36
CA GLN A 54 -18.28 13.45 1.35
C GLN A 54 -17.66 13.08 -0.01
N ALA A 55 -18.46 12.81 -1.04
CA ALA A 55 -17.97 12.55 -2.39
C ALA A 55 -17.37 13.84 -3.00
N SER A 56 -16.05 13.92 -3.00
CA SER A 56 -15.27 15.06 -3.53
C SER A 56 -14.07 14.54 -4.31
N LEU A 57 -13.46 15.38 -5.16
CA LEU A 57 -12.26 15.00 -5.92
C LEU A 57 -11.12 14.48 -5.03
N ILE A 58 -10.93 15.08 -3.84
CA ILE A 58 -9.91 14.66 -2.86
C ILE A 58 -10.21 13.24 -2.35
N ASN A 59 -11.46 12.99 -1.96
CA ASN A 59 -11.86 11.68 -1.47
C ASN A 59 -11.89 10.64 -2.61
N GLY A 60 -12.25 11.03 -3.83
CA GLY A 60 -12.11 10.17 -5.01
C GLY A 60 -10.65 9.76 -5.24
N ALA A 61 -9.71 10.71 -5.20
CA ALA A 61 -8.29 10.38 -5.31
C ALA A 61 -7.82 9.46 -4.17
N LEU A 62 -8.25 9.71 -2.94
CA LEU A 62 -7.91 8.89 -1.78
C LEU A 62 -8.50 7.47 -1.87
N ALA A 63 -9.78 7.33 -2.26
CA ALA A 63 -10.44 6.05 -2.48
C ALA A 63 -9.70 5.22 -3.54
N PHE A 64 -9.26 5.85 -4.62
CA PHE A 64 -8.44 5.20 -5.63
C PHE A 64 -7.14 4.65 -5.04
N LEU A 65 -6.44 5.46 -4.23
CA LEU A 65 -5.19 5.04 -3.59
C LEU A 65 -5.40 3.92 -2.57
N ILE A 66 -6.54 3.89 -1.87
CA ILE A 66 -6.91 2.79 -0.98
C ILE A 66 -7.24 1.53 -1.79
N ALA A 67 -7.98 1.65 -2.89
CA ALA A 67 -8.36 0.50 -3.70
C ALA A 67 -7.16 -0.12 -4.44
N HIS A 68 -6.46 0.69 -5.25
CA HIS A 68 -5.37 0.25 -6.13
C HIS A 68 -4.01 0.18 -5.43
N GLY A 69 -3.78 0.96 -4.36
CA GLY A 69 -2.52 0.99 -3.61
C GLY A 69 -1.52 2.04 -4.08
N GLY A 70 -1.64 2.54 -5.32
CA GLY A 70 -0.89 3.72 -5.74
C GLY A 70 -1.23 4.21 -7.14
N GLY A 71 -0.92 5.48 -7.44
CA GLY A 71 -1.21 6.08 -8.74
C GLY A 71 -0.46 7.38 -8.96
N THR A 72 -0.27 7.74 -10.23
CA THR A 72 0.21 9.07 -10.59
C THR A 72 -1.00 10.01 -10.79
N LYS A 73 -0.81 11.34 -10.75
CA LYS A 73 -1.91 12.31 -10.98
C LYS A 73 -2.65 12.08 -12.30
N THR A 74 -1.95 11.67 -13.36
CA THR A 74 -2.54 11.44 -14.69
C THR A 74 -3.31 10.13 -14.74
N VAL A 75 -2.81 9.07 -14.09
CA VAL A 75 -3.56 7.80 -13.93
C VAL A 75 -4.83 8.05 -13.14
N ILE A 76 -4.71 8.69 -11.98
CA ILE A 76 -5.84 8.99 -11.10
C ILE A 76 -6.86 9.87 -11.84
N ALA A 77 -6.42 10.89 -12.58
CA ALA A 77 -7.33 11.70 -13.39
C ALA A 77 -8.10 10.88 -14.43
N GLY A 78 -7.43 9.99 -15.16
CA GLY A 78 -8.09 9.10 -16.12
C GLY A 78 -9.10 8.18 -15.46
N PHE A 79 -8.75 7.57 -14.32
CA PHE A 79 -9.66 6.72 -13.58
C PHE A 79 -10.90 7.48 -13.05
N LEU A 80 -10.69 8.65 -12.46
CA LEU A 80 -11.76 9.42 -11.83
C LEU A 80 -12.77 9.94 -12.87
N ARG A 81 -12.33 10.28 -14.09
CA ARG A 81 -13.24 10.63 -15.20
C ARG A 81 -14.23 9.51 -15.50
N GLU A 82 -13.73 8.29 -15.63
CA GLU A 82 -14.56 7.09 -15.86
C GLU A 82 -15.42 6.70 -14.65
N SER A 83 -15.14 7.30 -13.50
CA SER A 83 -15.80 7.02 -12.23
C SER A 83 -16.77 8.13 -11.80
N GLY A 84 -17.12 9.05 -12.70
CA GLY A 84 -18.13 10.08 -12.45
C GLY A 84 -17.61 11.44 -11.98
N PHE A 85 -16.30 11.71 -12.09
CA PHE A 85 -15.69 13.02 -11.83
C PHE A 85 -15.24 13.69 -13.15
N PRO A 86 -16.16 14.29 -13.92
CA PRO A 86 -15.83 14.86 -15.24
C PRO A 86 -14.79 15.99 -15.17
N GLU A 87 -14.72 16.70 -14.04
CA GLU A 87 -13.75 17.76 -13.77
C GLU A 87 -12.33 17.26 -13.46
N ALA A 88 -12.16 15.95 -13.26
CA ALA A 88 -10.87 15.35 -12.96
C ALA A 88 -9.90 15.57 -14.13
N ASN A 89 -8.79 16.25 -13.86
CA ASN A 89 -7.69 16.43 -14.82
C ASN A 89 -6.37 16.41 -14.04
N PRO A 90 -5.22 16.22 -14.71
CA PRO A 90 -3.94 16.11 -14.00
C PRO A 90 -3.62 17.30 -13.09
N SER A 91 -4.06 18.52 -13.43
CA SER A 91 -3.83 19.71 -12.60
C SER A 91 -4.66 19.68 -11.32
N ASN A 92 -5.97 19.46 -11.42
CA ASN A 92 -6.88 19.45 -10.26
C ASN A 92 -6.61 18.25 -9.35
N VAL A 93 -6.34 17.08 -9.94
CA VAL A 93 -5.89 15.89 -9.19
C VAL A 93 -4.53 16.15 -8.54
N GLY A 94 -3.61 16.82 -9.24
CA GLY A 94 -2.33 17.24 -8.68
C GLY A 94 -2.47 18.15 -7.46
N ALA A 95 -3.44 19.08 -7.47
CA ALA A 95 -3.77 19.91 -6.32
C ALA A 95 -4.35 19.09 -5.15
N ALA A 96 -5.27 18.17 -5.44
CA ALA A 96 -5.84 17.27 -4.44
C ALA A 96 -4.77 16.40 -3.76
N LEU A 97 -3.87 15.79 -4.55
CA LEU A 97 -2.75 15.01 -4.03
C LEU A 97 -1.77 15.87 -3.23
N SER A 98 -1.51 17.11 -3.66
CA SER A 98 -0.64 18.03 -2.92
C SER A 98 -1.19 18.33 -1.53
N ARG A 99 -2.51 18.49 -1.40
CA ARG A 99 -3.18 18.66 -0.10
C ARG A 99 -3.04 17.41 0.77
N LEU A 100 -3.30 16.22 0.21
CA LEU A 100 -3.15 14.96 0.94
C LEU A 100 -1.70 14.70 1.40
N ILE A 101 -0.70 15.15 0.64
CA ILE A 101 0.72 15.09 1.04
C ILE A 101 0.99 16.06 2.19
N HIS A 102 0.50 17.29 2.10
CA HIS A 102 0.66 18.30 3.14
C HIS A 102 0.04 17.85 4.48
N GLU A 103 -1.12 17.19 4.41
CA GLU A 103 -1.82 16.60 5.55
C GLU A 103 -1.16 15.30 6.07
N LYS A 104 -0.10 14.82 5.40
CA LYS A 104 0.64 13.58 5.68
C LYS A 104 -0.23 12.32 5.58
N THR A 105 -1.20 12.33 4.68
CA THR A 105 -2.10 11.21 4.39
C THR A 105 -1.51 10.26 3.36
N ILE A 106 -0.78 10.80 2.37
CA ILE A 106 -0.18 10.03 1.28
C ILE A 106 1.28 10.43 1.07
N TYR A 107 2.04 9.55 0.40
CA TYR A 107 3.47 9.71 0.18
C TYR A 107 3.86 9.27 -1.23
N ARG A 108 5.03 9.72 -1.70
CA ARG A 108 5.64 9.16 -2.91
C ARG A 108 6.19 7.78 -2.60
N ARG A 109 5.75 6.76 -3.32
CA ARG A 109 6.17 5.36 -3.09
C ARG A 109 6.02 4.52 -4.35
N SER A 110 6.66 3.35 -4.35
CA SER A 110 6.41 2.34 -5.37
C SER A 110 5.05 1.68 -5.19
N ALA A 111 4.39 1.38 -6.30
CA ALA A 111 3.17 0.59 -6.35
C ALA A 111 3.22 -0.41 -7.51
N VAL A 112 2.25 -1.33 -7.52
CA VAL A 112 2.11 -2.40 -8.51
C VAL A 112 1.16 -1.93 -9.60
N PHE A 113 1.57 -2.01 -10.85
CA PHE A 113 0.73 -1.69 -12.01
C PHE A 113 0.68 -2.85 -12.99
N ILE A 114 -0.47 -3.04 -13.63
CA ILE A 114 -0.57 -3.89 -14.82
C ILE A 114 -0.43 -2.95 -16.02
N THR A 115 0.73 -3.00 -16.67
CA THR A 115 1.03 -2.16 -17.82
C THR A 115 0.98 -2.96 -19.10
N THR A 116 0.31 -2.42 -20.12
CA THR A 116 0.38 -2.90 -21.50
C THR A 116 1.24 -1.93 -22.29
N ARG A 117 2.40 -2.38 -22.76
CA ARG A 117 3.24 -1.60 -23.68
C ARG A 117 2.91 -1.94 -25.13
N TYR A 118 2.57 -0.92 -25.91
CA TYR A 118 2.31 -1.05 -27.34
C TYR A 118 3.63 -0.86 -28.10
N TYR A 119 4.09 -1.90 -28.79
CA TYR A 119 5.28 -1.83 -29.63
C TYR A 119 4.89 -1.44 -31.06
N PRO A 120 5.64 -0.56 -31.74
CA PRO A 120 5.31 -0.06 -33.08
C PRO A 120 5.04 -1.16 -34.12
N ASN A 121 5.64 -2.35 -33.94
CA ASN A 121 5.62 -3.46 -34.90
C ASN A 121 4.85 -4.70 -34.40
N ARG A 122 4.03 -4.58 -33.34
CA ARG A 122 3.23 -5.72 -32.83
C ARG A 122 1.75 -5.36 -32.79
N ALA A 123 0.90 -6.26 -33.30
CA ALA A 123 -0.55 -6.13 -33.27
C ALA A 123 -1.15 -6.18 -31.85
N PHE A 124 -0.41 -6.72 -30.89
CA PHE A 124 -0.82 -6.84 -29.48
C PHE A 124 0.26 -6.26 -28.56
N GLY A 125 -0.18 -5.54 -27.52
CA GLY A 125 0.70 -5.05 -26.47
C GLY A 125 1.02 -6.14 -25.44
N GLU A 126 2.20 -6.08 -24.85
CA GLU A 126 2.62 -7.04 -23.82
C GLU A 126 2.13 -6.58 -22.45
N LYS A 127 1.28 -7.39 -21.80
CA LYS A 127 0.80 -7.16 -20.44
C LYS A 127 1.83 -7.63 -19.43
N THR A 128 2.34 -6.71 -18.63
CA THR A 128 3.34 -6.98 -17.59
C THR A 128 2.90 -6.38 -16.27
N LYS A 129 3.15 -7.10 -15.18
CA LYS A 129 2.97 -6.60 -13.83
C LYS A 129 4.28 -5.99 -13.37
N VAL A 130 4.29 -4.68 -13.09
CA VAL A 130 5.50 -3.92 -12.76
C VAL A 130 5.37 -3.25 -11.41
N VAL A 131 6.45 -3.27 -10.64
CA VAL A 131 6.57 -2.47 -9.40
C VAL A 131 7.40 -1.25 -9.75
N THR A 132 6.82 -0.05 -9.64
CA THR A 132 7.51 1.20 -9.99
C THR A 132 7.09 2.35 -9.10
N SER A 133 8.02 3.28 -8.88
CA SER A 133 7.79 4.57 -8.20
C SER A 133 7.47 5.71 -9.18
N GLN A 134 7.53 5.45 -10.48
CA GLN A 134 7.23 6.43 -11.53
C GLN A 134 6.58 5.79 -12.75
N ILE A 135 5.70 6.53 -13.42
CA ILE A 135 5.16 6.16 -14.73
C ILE A 135 5.39 7.32 -15.69
N LEU A 136 6.10 7.06 -16.80
CA LEU A 136 6.49 8.08 -17.77
C LEU A 136 7.17 9.31 -17.11
N GLY A 137 7.90 9.09 -16.01
CA GLY A 137 8.58 10.14 -15.24
C GLY A 137 7.69 10.94 -14.26
N GLU A 138 6.41 10.60 -14.15
CA GLU A 138 5.53 11.15 -13.13
C GLU A 138 5.61 10.31 -11.85
N PRO A 139 5.74 10.92 -10.66
CA PRO A 139 5.84 10.18 -9.41
C PRO A 139 4.54 9.44 -9.09
N VAL A 140 4.69 8.23 -8.54
CA VAL A 140 3.60 7.44 -7.98
C VAL A 140 3.38 7.88 -6.52
N TYR A 141 2.12 8.11 -6.19
CA TYR A 141 1.64 8.40 -4.85
C TYR A 141 0.88 7.21 -4.30
N GLY A 142 0.92 7.02 -2.99
CA GLY A 142 0.18 5.95 -2.31
C GLY A 142 -0.02 6.25 -0.83
N ILE A 143 -0.97 5.55 -0.23
CA ILE A 143 -1.18 5.52 1.22
C ILE A 143 -0.26 4.45 1.84
N LEU A 144 0.08 4.53 3.13
CA LEU A 144 0.85 3.49 3.82
C LEU A 144 0.09 2.15 3.82
N GLU A 145 0.79 1.04 3.60
CA GLU A 145 0.14 -0.28 3.51
C GLU A 145 -0.58 -0.66 4.80
N ALA A 146 0.01 -0.34 5.96
CA ALA A 146 -0.62 -0.53 7.27
C ALA A 146 -2.01 0.10 7.34
N ILE A 147 -2.11 1.36 6.90
CA ILE A 147 -3.33 2.16 6.97
C ILE A 147 -4.34 1.64 5.95
N ARG A 148 -3.88 1.33 4.74
CA ARG A 148 -4.70 0.68 3.71
C ARG A 148 -5.32 -0.60 4.24
N MET A 149 -4.52 -1.52 4.77
CA MET A 149 -5.00 -2.80 5.31
C MET A 149 -5.93 -2.61 6.51
N GLN A 150 -5.63 -1.66 7.40
CA GLN A 150 -6.51 -1.31 8.52
C GLN A 150 -7.90 -0.87 8.02
N ILE A 151 -7.96 0.00 7.01
CA ILE A 151 -9.22 0.44 6.41
C ILE A 151 -9.96 -0.75 5.80
N LEU A 152 -9.27 -1.56 4.99
CA LEU A 152 -9.89 -2.71 4.30
C LEU A 152 -10.39 -3.77 5.27
N GLU A 153 -9.66 -4.07 6.34
CA GLU A 153 -10.13 -5.02 7.37
C GLU A 153 -11.31 -4.45 8.16
N ARG A 154 -11.27 -3.17 8.53
CA ARG A 154 -12.40 -2.54 9.23
C ARG A 154 -13.65 -2.49 8.37
N LEU A 155 -13.55 -2.22 7.07
CA LEU A 155 -14.70 -2.22 6.15
C LEU A 155 -15.43 -3.57 6.08
N LYS A 156 -14.77 -4.68 6.40
CA LYS A 156 -15.44 -6.00 6.50
C LYS A 156 -16.39 -6.09 7.70
N ILE A 157 -16.16 -5.29 8.73
CA ILE A 157 -16.89 -5.29 10.01
C ILE A 157 -17.80 -4.07 10.14
N GLU A 158 -17.34 -2.92 9.62
CA GLU A 158 -17.98 -1.61 9.64
C GLU A 158 -18.23 -1.14 8.19
N PRO A 159 -19.29 -1.59 7.50
CA PRO A 159 -19.53 -1.26 6.09
C PRO A 159 -19.76 0.23 5.81
N GLN A 160 -20.05 1.02 6.85
CA GLN A 160 -20.25 2.48 6.77
C GLN A 160 -19.06 3.27 7.34
N LEU A 161 -17.89 2.62 7.48
CA LEU A 161 -16.69 3.26 8.00
C LEU A 161 -16.40 4.56 7.23
N ALA A 162 -16.33 5.68 7.96
CA ALA A 162 -15.96 6.98 7.41
C ALA A 162 -14.45 7.04 7.11
N TRP A 163 -13.99 6.22 6.17
CA TRP A 163 -12.59 5.92 5.87
C TRP A 163 -11.72 7.14 5.53
N TRP A 164 -12.33 8.27 5.18
CA TRP A 164 -11.67 9.54 4.90
C TRP A 164 -11.32 10.35 6.16
N GLN A 165 -11.74 9.93 7.35
CA GLN A 165 -11.47 10.69 8.56
C GLN A 165 -10.00 10.62 8.97
N THR A 166 -9.48 11.76 9.43
CA THR A 166 -8.07 11.94 9.81
C THR A 166 -7.57 10.96 10.88
N ASN A 167 -8.42 10.53 11.81
CA ASN A 167 -8.09 9.53 12.84
C ASN A 167 -7.92 8.11 12.27
N ILE A 168 -8.51 7.81 11.11
CA ILE A 168 -8.34 6.56 10.38
C ILE A 168 -7.13 6.64 9.47
N LEU A 169 -6.96 7.80 8.82
CA LEU A 169 -5.90 8.03 7.82
C LEU A 169 -4.54 8.38 8.40
N LYS A 170 -4.49 8.77 9.69
CA LYS A 170 -3.24 8.94 10.40
C LYS A 170 -2.97 7.67 11.20
N PRO A 171 -1.74 7.14 11.15
CA PRO A 171 -1.39 6.04 12.02
C PRO A 171 -1.64 6.50 13.45
N THR A 172 -2.38 5.69 14.20
CA THR A 172 -2.82 5.96 15.58
C THR A 172 -1.61 5.94 16.51
N THR A 173 -0.73 6.94 16.41
CA THR A 173 0.63 6.91 16.98
C THR A 173 1.37 5.67 16.47
N ILE A 174 2.24 5.82 15.47
CA ILE A 174 3.30 4.82 15.30
C ILE A 174 4.09 4.91 16.61
N LYS A 175 3.79 4.06 17.59
CA LYS A 175 4.77 3.79 18.65
C LYS A 175 6.04 3.43 17.87
N PRO A 176 7.17 4.12 18.10
CA PRO A 176 8.40 3.79 17.41
C PRO A 176 8.58 2.29 17.52
N VAL A 177 8.79 1.61 16.38
CA VAL A 177 9.00 0.17 16.38
C VAL A 177 10.18 -0.08 17.28
N GLU A 178 9.92 -0.76 18.40
CA GLU A 178 10.96 -1.12 19.33
C GLU A 178 11.75 -2.28 18.73
N TYR A 179 13.04 -2.32 19.03
CA TYR A 179 13.94 -3.32 18.48
C TYR A 179 14.73 -3.96 19.60
N GLU A 180 14.83 -5.28 19.57
CA GLU A 180 15.58 -6.05 20.54
C GLU A 180 16.59 -6.99 19.87
N TRP A 181 17.66 -7.24 20.60
CA TRP A 181 18.74 -8.10 20.18
C TRP A 181 18.41 -9.56 20.48
N VAL A 182 18.48 -10.39 19.44
CA VAL A 182 18.34 -11.84 19.55
C VAL A 182 19.55 -12.55 19.00
N LYS A 183 19.77 -13.78 19.48
CA LYS A 183 20.72 -14.72 18.91
C LYS A 183 19.97 -15.91 18.34
N PHE A 184 20.21 -16.23 17.08
CA PHE A 184 19.59 -17.37 16.43
C PHE A 184 20.21 -18.69 16.90
N ILE A 185 19.36 -19.66 17.23
CA ILE A 185 19.74 -21.02 17.62
C ILE A 185 19.33 -22.07 16.58
N LYS A 186 18.62 -21.64 15.53
CA LYS A 186 18.25 -22.42 14.35
C LYS A 186 18.24 -21.51 13.12
N PRO A 187 18.43 -22.05 11.91
CA PRO A 187 18.28 -21.28 10.69
C PRO A 187 16.84 -20.79 10.53
N VAL A 188 16.69 -19.57 10.01
CA VAL A 188 15.41 -18.91 9.78
C VAL A 188 15.36 -18.41 8.34
N PRO A 189 14.29 -18.71 7.57
CA PRO A 189 14.15 -18.22 6.21
C PRO A 189 13.98 -16.69 6.19
N ARG A 190 13.88 -16.13 4.98
CA ARG A 190 13.59 -14.71 4.86
C ARG A 190 12.17 -14.45 5.32
N ILE A 191 12.01 -13.48 6.21
CA ILE A 191 10.73 -13.14 6.83
C ILE A 191 10.48 -11.66 6.62
N ARG A 192 9.26 -11.30 6.23
CA ARG A 192 8.81 -9.91 6.24
C ARG A 192 8.18 -9.58 7.60
N SER A 193 8.61 -8.49 8.22
CA SER A 193 7.95 -7.96 9.43
C SER A 193 6.88 -6.96 9.03
N GLU A 194 5.67 -7.11 9.57
CA GLU A 194 4.62 -6.09 9.44
C GLU A 194 4.77 -4.93 10.43
N GLU A 195 5.65 -5.05 11.44
CA GLU A 195 5.91 -3.95 12.38
C GLU A 195 6.57 -2.76 11.66
N ASP A 196 7.50 -3.03 10.75
CA ASP A 196 8.24 -1.99 10.01
C ASP A 196 8.31 -2.21 8.49
N PHE A 197 7.59 -3.21 7.98
CA PHE A 197 7.48 -3.58 6.57
C PHE A 197 8.81 -3.97 5.90
N LYS A 198 9.86 -4.28 6.67
CA LYS A 198 11.17 -4.71 6.14
C LYS A 198 11.29 -6.23 6.06
N ASN A 199 12.21 -6.67 5.20
CA ASN A 199 12.60 -8.07 5.10
C ASN A 199 13.82 -8.34 5.98
N TYR A 200 13.72 -9.40 6.76
CA TYR A 200 14.74 -9.89 7.69
C TYR A 200 15.22 -11.27 7.23
N GLY A 201 16.52 -11.52 7.38
CA GLY A 201 17.15 -12.78 7.03
C GLY A 201 17.42 -12.96 5.53
N PRO A 202 17.76 -14.19 5.10
CA PRO A 202 17.84 -15.41 5.92
C PRO A 202 18.93 -15.33 7.00
N TYR A 203 18.74 -16.02 8.12
CA TYR A 203 19.70 -16.10 9.23
C TYR A 203 20.14 -17.53 9.47
N ASN A 204 21.41 -17.69 9.82
CA ASN A 204 22.02 -18.95 10.22
C ASN A 204 22.07 -19.09 11.75
N GLU A 205 22.40 -20.29 12.21
CA GLU A 205 22.66 -20.53 13.63
C GLU A 205 23.83 -19.66 14.12
N LYS A 206 23.69 -19.07 15.30
CA LYS A 206 24.63 -18.15 15.99
C LYS A 206 24.66 -16.72 15.46
N ASP A 207 23.93 -16.40 14.39
CA ASP A 207 23.75 -15.01 13.96
C ASP A 207 23.13 -14.17 15.09
N MET A 208 23.51 -12.90 15.16
CA MET A 208 22.96 -11.93 16.11
C MET A 208 22.44 -10.74 15.35
N GLU A 209 21.18 -10.39 15.59
CA GLU A 209 20.51 -9.32 14.86
C GLU A 209 19.58 -8.55 15.78
N LYS A 210 19.38 -7.28 15.43
CA LYS A 210 18.39 -6.43 16.10
C LYS A 210 17.09 -6.46 15.30
N LEU A 211 16.05 -7.08 15.87
CA LEU A 211 14.76 -7.29 15.21
C LEU A 211 13.64 -6.47 15.85
N PRO A 212 12.59 -6.10 15.09
CA PRO A 212 11.33 -5.61 15.64
C PRO A 212 10.83 -6.55 16.75
N VAL A 213 10.31 -6.02 17.86
CA VAL A 213 10.14 -6.85 19.06
C VAL A 213 9.08 -7.93 18.89
N MET A 214 7.99 -7.72 18.15
CA MET A 214 7.01 -8.79 17.92
C MET A 214 7.59 -9.93 17.08
N LEU A 215 8.38 -9.61 16.05
CA LEU A 215 9.13 -10.60 15.28
C LEU A 215 10.13 -11.36 16.17
N ALA A 216 10.90 -10.63 16.97
CA ALA A 216 11.87 -11.21 17.90
C ALA A 216 11.18 -12.16 18.89
N TYR A 217 10.09 -11.72 19.50
CA TYR A 217 9.29 -12.49 20.44
C TYR A 217 8.72 -13.76 19.80
N TYR A 218 8.16 -13.65 18.59
CA TYR A 218 7.68 -14.82 17.85
C TYR A 218 8.79 -15.86 17.65
N LEU A 219 9.97 -15.42 17.19
CA LEU A 219 11.09 -16.31 16.90
C LEU A 219 11.65 -16.97 18.16
N VAL A 220 11.73 -16.22 19.27
CA VAL A 220 12.12 -16.77 20.57
C VAL A 220 11.11 -17.81 21.05
N ARG A 221 9.82 -17.48 20.99
CA ARG A 221 8.76 -18.36 21.46
C ARG A 221 8.59 -19.65 20.65
N LYS A 222 8.88 -19.59 19.35
CA LYS A 222 8.95 -20.77 18.47
C LYS A 222 10.26 -21.56 18.61
N GLY A 223 11.21 -21.08 19.41
CA GLY A 223 12.48 -21.76 19.65
C GLY A 223 13.47 -21.66 18.48
N PHE A 224 13.40 -20.59 17.68
CA PHE A 224 14.38 -20.27 16.64
C PHE A 224 15.49 -19.34 17.13
N ALA A 225 15.20 -18.53 18.14
CA ALA A 225 16.13 -17.56 18.69
C ALA A 225 16.06 -17.51 20.22
N VAL A 226 16.99 -16.80 20.84
CA VAL A 226 16.98 -16.47 22.27
C VAL A 226 17.27 -14.98 22.47
N TRP A 227 16.68 -14.39 23.51
CA TRP A 227 16.95 -13.01 23.91
C TRP A 227 18.42 -12.85 24.33
N LEU A 228 19.11 -11.84 23.80
CA LEU A 228 20.46 -11.50 24.26
C LEU A 228 20.44 -10.76 25.61
N ASN A 229 19.36 -10.04 25.92
CA ASN A 229 19.17 -9.41 27.23
C ASN A 229 17.76 -9.69 27.80
N PRO A 230 17.52 -10.89 28.35
CA PRO A 230 16.19 -11.29 28.84
C PRO A 230 15.71 -10.52 30.08
N LYS A 231 16.61 -9.76 30.74
CA LYS A 231 16.26 -8.99 31.95
C LYS A 231 15.86 -7.55 31.64
N LYS A 232 15.93 -7.12 30.39
CA LYS A 232 15.55 -5.77 29.97
C LYS A 232 14.04 -5.58 30.16
N GLU A 233 13.64 -4.40 30.63
CA GLU A 233 12.24 -4.04 30.93
C GLU A 233 11.33 -4.27 29.72
N SER A 234 11.72 -3.81 28.53
CA SER A 234 10.98 -4.03 27.28
C SER A 234 10.73 -5.50 26.94
N VAL A 235 11.67 -6.40 27.27
CA VAL A 235 11.51 -7.85 27.06
C VAL A 235 10.53 -8.43 28.08
N ARG A 236 10.61 -8.00 29.35
CA ARG A 236 9.70 -8.44 30.40
C ARG A 236 8.26 -8.01 30.15
N ASP A 237 8.06 -6.74 29.79
CA ASP A 237 6.73 -6.20 29.50
C ASP A 237 6.06 -6.97 28.36
N ILE A 238 6.82 -7.36 27.34
CA ILE A 238 6.32 -8.10 26.19
C ILE A 238 6.08 -9.57 26.52
N GLU A 239 6.97 -10.20 27.30
CA GLU A 239 6.68 -11.53 27.85
C GLU A 239 5.38 -11.50 28.64
N ASP A 240 5.17 -10.54 29.55
CA ASP A 240 3.95 -10.41 30.36
C ASP A 240 2.69 -10.14 29.52
N LEU A 241 2.78 -9.26 28.52
CA LEU A 241 1.67 -8.91 27.61
C LEU A 241 1.23 -10.09 26.74
N PHE A 242 2.17 -10.90 26.28
CA PHE A 242 1.92 -11.93 25.26
C PHE A 242 2.01 -13.36 25.79
N LEU A 243 2.41 -13.60 27.05
CA LEU A 243 2.58 -14.93 27.64
C LEU A 243 1.35 -15.81 27.46
N PHE A 244 0.15 -15.24 27.57
CA PHE A 244 -1.12 -15.96 27.47
C PHE A 244 -1.81 -15.83 26.11
N GLN A 245 -1.20 -15.13 25.15
CA GLN A 245 -1.74 -14.99 23.80
C GLN A 245 -1.45 -16.25 22.98
N PRO A 246 -2.42 -16.77 22.20
CA PRO A 246 -2.17 -17.87 21.27
C PRO A 246 -1.11 -17.49 20.24
N ILE A 247 -0.20 -18.43 19.95
CA ILE A 247 0.88 -18.22 18.97
C ILE A 247 0.33 -17.82 17.59
N GLU A 248 -0.84 -18.30 17.19
CA GLU A 248 -1.48 -17.91 15.93
C GLU A 248 -1.91 -16.43 15.92
N LYS A 249 -2.30 -15.88 17.07
CA LYS A 249 -2.61 -14.44 17.19
C LYS A 249 -1.34 -13.61 17.11
N ILE A 250 -0.25 -14.06 17.72
CA ILE A 250 1.08 -13.43 17.62
C ILE A 250 1.61 -13.52 16.18
N LYS A 251 1.44 -14.67 15.51
CA LYS A 251 1.81 -14.88 14.10
C LYS A 251 1.03 -13.95 13.16
N ARG A 252 -0.27 -13.75 13.40
CA ARG A 252 -1.11 -12.80 12.65
C ARG A 252 -0.70 -11.36 12.91
N GLN A 253 -0.35 -11.00 14.14
CA GLN A 253 0.13 -9.66 14.50
C GLN A 253 1.53 -9.37 13.97
N ALA A 254 2.39 -10.38 13.88
CA ALA A 254 3.69 -10.31 13.21
C ALA A 254 3.60 -10.55 11.68
N ALA A 255 2.40 -10.81 11.16
CA ALA A 255 2.02 -11.35 9.84
C ALA A 255 3.19 -11.88 8.98
N LEU A 256 3.78 -12.97 9.47
CA LEU A 256 4.92 -13.62 8.87
C LEU A 256 4.48 -14.33 7.58
N THR A 257 4.76 -13.70 6.45
CA THR A 257 4.77 -14.41 5.15
C THR A 257 6.17 -15.02 5.01
N GLU A 258 6.27 -16.33 5.16
CA GLU A 258 7.49 -17.07 4.82
C GLU A 258 7.68 -17.00 3.30
N PHE A 259 8.88 -16.61 2.85
CA PHE A 259 9.29 -16.63 1.44
C PHE A 259 10.26 -17.78 1.20
#